data_AF-A0A945KB70-F1
#
_entry.id   AF-A0A945KB70-F1
#
_cell.length_a   1.000
_cell.length_b   1.000
_cell.length_c   1.000
_cell.angle_alpha   90.00
_cell.angle_beta   90.00
_cell.angle_gamma   90.00
#
_symmetry.space_group_name_H-M   'P 1'
#
loop_
_entity.id
_entity.type
_entity.pdbx_description
1 polymer ?
#
loop_
_entity_poly.entity_id
_entity_poly.type
_entity_poly.pdbx_seq_one_letter_code
_entity_poly.pdbx_strand_id
1 'polypeptide(L)'
;MKTIPYREAYIALKSQHCDENFARTRRVIFFEETTGLVEVQMAKARHIYDQIPPRSRDHATAWTDGDEFYVLCEPYSHGDIGKNPAGLVNIRLPHKLAPYCGMWDPDPDSEPRTISRLYTTEDNVSGLLAIKAKLQGVLKTALPWNTVK
;
A
#
# COMPACT_ATOMS: atom_id res chain seq x y z
N MET A 1 13.35 -13.43 12.43
CA MET A 1 13.66 -12.06 11.97
C MET A 1 12.58 -11.15 12.52
N LYS A 2 12.91 -10.18 13.39
CA LYS A 2 11.95 -9.16 13.83
C LYS A 2 11.75 -8.18 12.67
N THR A 3 10.62 -8.25 11.99
CA THR A 3 10.20 -7.24 11.02
C THR A 3 9.74 -6.01 11.80
N ILE A 4 10.48 -4.91 11.68
CA ILE A 4 10.05 -3.59 12.17
C ILE A 4 8.81 -3.20 11.33
N PRO A 5 7.71 -2.72 11.92
CA PRO A 5 6.59 -2.15 11.18
C PRO A 5 7.08 -1.08 10.19
N TYR A 6 6.54 -1.07 8.99
CA TYR A 6 6.93 -0.18 7.89
C TYR A 6 6.89 1.30 8.34
N ARG A 7 5.86 1.69 9.11
CA ARG A 7 5.77 3.01 9.73
C ARG A 7 6.97 3.34 10.64
N GLU A 8 7.39 2.41 11.49
CA GLU A 8 8.53 2.61 12.40
C GLU A 8 9.85 2.69 11.66
N ALA A 9 10.04 1.90 10.61
CA ALA A 9 11.23 1.94 9.77
C ALA A 9 11.41 3.32 9.10
N TYR A 10 10.33 3.93 8.62
CA TYR A 10 10.39 5.26 7.99
C TYR A 10 10.39 6.43 8.96
N ILE A 11 9.67 6.34 10.08
CA ILE A 11 9.76 7.36 11.13
C ILE A 11 11.18 7.42 11.71
N ALA A 12 11.87 6.29 11.86
CA ALA A 12 13.28 6.26 12.28
C ALA A 12 14.23 6.90 11.23
N LEU A 13 13.88 6.81 9.94
CA LEU A 13 14.59 7.46 8.83
C LEU A 13 14.25 8.95 8.65
N LYS A 14 13.34 9.54 9.47
CA LYS A 14 13.09 10.99 9.48
C LYS A 14 14.37 11.81 9.67
N SER A 15 15.40 11.24 10.29
CA SER A 15 16.71 11.86 10.48
C SER A 15 17.48 12.14 9.17
N GLN A 16 17.02 11.65 8.01
CA GLN A 16 17.64 11.93 6.70
C GLN A 16 16.91 12.99 5.86
N HIS A 17 15.76 13.55 6.31
CA HIS A 17 15.09 14.73 5.72
C HIS A 17 15.09 14.83 4.18
N CYS A 18 14.81 13.74 3.45
CA CYS A 18 14.60 13.82 2.01
C CYS A 18 13.10 13.95 1.67
N ASP A 19 12.79 14.73 0.64
CA ASP A 19 11.44 14.97 0.10
C ASP A 19 10.63 13.68 -0.12
N GLU A 20 11.31 12.60 -0.52
CA GLU A 20 10.76 11.26 -0.66
C GLU A 20 10.10 10.73 0.62
N ASN A 21 10.75 10.90 1.78
CA ASN A 21 10.24 10.41 3.06
C ASN A 21 9.03 11.21 3.54
N PHE A 22 9.01 12.53 3.28
CA PHE A 22 7.83 13.37 3.55
C PHE A 22 6.64 12.95 2.69
N ALA A 23 6.85 12.81 1.38
CA ALA A 23 5.80 12.39 0.46
C ALA A 23 5.26 11.00 0.81
N ARG A 24 6.14 10.04 1.17
CA ARG A 24 5.74 8.71 1.65
C ARG A 24 4.95 8.76 2.95
N THR A 25 5.43 9.50 3.95
CA THR A 25 4.76 9.61 5.26
C THR A 25 3.36 10.19 5.10
N ARG A 26 3.22 11.26 4.31
CA ARG A 26 1.93 11.86 3.97
C ARG A 26 0.97 10.85 3.35
N ARG A 27 1.44 10.05 2.38
CA ARG A 27 0.61 9.04 1.71
C ARG A 27 0.22 7.90 2.65
N VAL A 28 1.12 7.44 3.53
CA VAL A 28 0.79 6.44 4.56
C VAL A 28 -0.33 6.96 5.47
N ILE A 29 -0.18 8.16 6.02
CA ILE A 29 -1.20 8.78 6.90
C ILE A 29 -2.52 8.91 6.15
N PHE A 30 -2.48 9.45 4.91
CA PHE A 30 -3.68 9.64 4.13
C PHE A 30 -4.37 8.32 3.77
N PHE A 31 -3.61 7.27 3.50
CA PHE A 31 -4.12 5.92 3.26
C PHE A 31 -4.80 5.35 4.52
N GLU A 32 -4.15 5.45 5.68
CA GLU A 32 -4.71 5.03 6.97
C GLU A 32 -6.02 5.76 7.28
N GLU A 33 -6.02 7.10 7.22
CA GLU A 33 -7.19 7.94 7.49
C GLU A 33 -8.35 7.67 6.51
N THR A 34 -8.04 7.45 5.23
CA THR A 34 -9.06 7.19 4.20
C THR A 34 -9.67 5.80 4.36
N THR A 35 -8.85 4.78 4.61
CA THR A 35 -9.31 3.39 4.60
C THR A 35 -9.84 2.94 5.96
N GLY A 36 -9.29 3.49 7.05
CA GLY A 36 -9.46 3.01 8.42
C GLY A 36 -8.56 1.82 8.75
N LEU A 37 -7.65 1.44 7.84
CA LEU A 37 -6.72 0.34 8.07
C LEU A 37 -5.58 0.77 8.98
N VAL A 38 -5.13 -0.16 9.82
CA VAL A 38 -3.98 0.00 10.70
C VAL A 38 -2.91 -1.02 10.32
N GLU A 39 -1.66 -0.56 10.22
CA GLU A 39 -0.54 -1.44 9.91
C GLU A 39 -0.32 -2.46 11.04
N VAL A 40 -0.06 -3.71 10.68
CA VAL A 40 0.27 -4.79 11.61
C VAL A 40 1.50 -5.56 11.15
N GLN A 41 2.09 -6.33 12.06
CA GLN A 41 3.17 -7.25 11.69
C GLN A 41 2.70 -8.26 10.65
N MET A 42 3.50 -8.44 9.59
CA MET A 42 3.22 -9.37 8.48
C MET A 42 2.89 -10.80 8.93
N ALA A 43 3.39 -11.23 10.10
CA ALA A 43 3.06 -12.53 10.69
C ALA A 43 1.54 -12.74 10.89
N LYS A 44 0.76 -11.68 11.15
CA LYS A 44 -0.69 -11.76 11.32
C LYS A 44 -1.44 -12.04 10.02
N ALA A 45 -0.96 -11.48 8.90
CA ALA A 45 -1.55 -11.66 7.57
C ALA A 45 -0.79 -12.69 6.71
N ARG A 46 0.01 -13.56 7.34
CA ARG A 46 0.92 -14.48 6.64
C ARG A 46 0.20 -15.43 5.70
N HIS A 47 -1.00 -15.88 6.10
CA HIS A 47 -1.86 -16.75 5.31
C HIS A 47 -2.30 -16.12 3.98
N ILE A 48 -2.40 -14.79 3.88
CA ILE A 48 -2.61 -14.08 2.62
C ILE A 48 -1.28 -13.93 1.88
N TYR A 49 -0.24 -13.42 2.56
CA TYR A 49 1.05 -13.12 1.94
C TYR A 49 1.71 -14.31 1.24
N ASP A 50 1.64 -15.50 1.84
CA ASP A 50 2.25 -16.71 1.27
C ASP A 50 1.54 -17.21 0.00
N GLN A 51 0.30 -16.79 -0.24
CA GLN A 51 -0.46 -17.13 -1.44
C GLN A 51 -0.22 -16.14 -2.60
N ILE A 52 0.26 -14.91 -2.30
CA ILE A 52 0.61 -13.92 -3.34
C ILE A 52 1.83 -14.43 -4.11
N PRO A 53 1.92 -14.34 -5.45
CA PRO A 53 3.08 -14.82 -6.17
C PRO A 53 4.35 -14.05 -5.84
N PRO A 54 5.52 -14.71 -5.73
CA PRO A 54 6.76 -14.08 -5.24
C PRO A 54 7.15 -12.77 -5.92
N ARG A 55 6.97 -12.67 -7.25
CA ARG A 55 7.28 -11.43 -8.01
C ARG A 55 6.42 -10.24 -7.64
N SER A 56 5.24 -10.49 -7.08
CA SER A 56 4.28 -9.46 -6.68
C SER A 56 4.32 -9.15 -5.18
N ARG A 57 5.20 -9.80 -4.40
CA ARG A 57 5.36 -9.59 -2.95
C ARG A 57 6.30 -8.43 -2.59
N ASP A 58 6.88 -7.78 -3.59
CA ASP A 58 7.84 -6.73 -3.34
C ASP A 58 7.19 -5.53 -2.62
N HIS A 59 7.94 -4.92 -1.70
CA HIS A 59 7.47 -3.87 -0.80
C HIS A 59 6.14 -4.17 -0.08
N ALA A 60 5.94 -5.42 0.36
CA ALA A 60 4.70 -5.82 1.02
C ALA A 60 4.56 -5.35 2.47
N THR A 61 3.35 -4.90 2.81
CA THR A 61 2.93 -4.49 4.16
C THR A 61 1.60 -5.15 4.53
N ALA A 62 1.38 -5.40 5.82
CA ALA A 62 0.15 -6.02 6.32
C ALA A 62 -0.69 -5.02 7.10
N TRP A 63 -2.01 -5.12 6.94
CA TRP A 63 -2.97 -4.16 7.46
C TRP A 63 -4.20 -4.88 8.00
N THR A 64 -4.96 -4.22 8.88
CA THR A 64 -6.25 -4.72 9.39
C THR A 64 -7.22 -3.57 9.62
N ASP A 65 -8.51 -3.82 9.45
CA ASP A 65 -9.60 -2.95 9.91
C ASP A 65 -10.12 -3.31 11.31
N GLY A 66 -9.54 -4.33 11.95
CA GLY A 66 -9.95 -4.89 13.24
C GLY A 66 -10.63 -6.25 13.13
N ASP A 67 -11.27 -6.52 11.99
CA ASP A 67 -12.01 -7.76 11.75
C ASP A 67 -11.24 -8.67 10.78
N GLU A 68 -10.70 -8.08 9.72
CA GLU A 68 -10.07 -8.79 8.61
C GLU A 68 -8.63 -8.33 8.37
N PHE A 69 -7.87 -9.18 7.68
CA PHE A 69 -6.49 -8.87 7.29
C PHE A 69 -6.39 -8.55 5.79
N TYR A 70 -5.45 -7.65 5.50
CA TYR A 70 -5.13 -7.23 4.15
C TYR A 70 -3.61 -7.21 3.97
N VAL A 71 -3.16 -7.51 2.76
CA VAL A 71 -1.75 -7.39 2.37
C VAL A 71 -1.65 -6.44 1.20
N LEU A 72 -0.97 -5.31 1.40
CA LEU A 72 -0.65 -4.38 0.33
C LEU A 72 0.71 -4.78 -0.24
N CYS A 73 0.79 -4.97 -1.54
CA CYS A 73 2.07 -5.16 -2.24
C CYS A 73 2.27 -4.07 -3.28
N GLU A 74 3.51 -3.60 -3.39
CA GLU A 74 3.87 -2.48 -4.26
C GLU A 74 5.12 -2.83 -5.11
N PRO A 75 5.08 -3.90 -5.92
CA PRO A 75 6.19 -4.25 -6.78
C PRO A 75 6.46 -3.17 -7.83
N TYR A 76 7.71 -3.07 -8.25
CA TYR A 76 8.06 -2.33 -9.47
C TYR A 76 7.22 -2.84 -10.65
N SER A 77 6.84 -1.96 -11.58
CA SER A 77 5.86 -2.21 -12.64
C SER A 77 6.10 -3.49 -13.46
N HIS A 78 7.34 -3.91 -13.64
CA HIS A 78 7.71 -5.16 -14.33
C HIS A 78 7.44 -6.45 -13.52
N GLY A 79 7.17 -6.33 -12.21
CA GLY A 79 6.89 -7.43 -11.28
C GLY A 79 5.39 -7.70 -11.04
N ASP A 80 4.49 -6.82 -11.50
CA ASP A 80 3.05 -7.07 -11.41
C ASP A 80 2.63 -8.11 -12.47
N ILE A 81 2.19 -9.27 -12.00
CA ILE A 81 1.71 -10.35 -12.87
C ILE A 81 0.22 -10.23 -13.21
N GLY A 82 -0.48 -9.24 -12.62
CA GLY A 82 -1.85 -8.86 -12.97
C GLY A 82 -2.95 -9.90 -12.71
N LYS A 83 -2.62 -11.08 -12.17
CA LYS A 83 -3.56 -12.18 -11.93
C LYS A 83 -3.86 -12.33 -10.44
N ASN A 84 -5.13 -12.60 -10.15
CA ASN A 84 -5.56 -12.97 -8.80
C ASN A 84 -5.04 -14.38 -8.49
N PRO A 85 -4.30 -14.57 -7.39
CA PRO A 85 -3.99 -15.90 -6.89
C PRO A 85 -5.29 -16.59 -6.48
N ALA A 86 -5.35 -17.93 -6.58
CA ALA A 86 -6.52 -18.67 -6.11
C ALA A 86 -6.77 -18.41 -4.63
N GLY A 87 -8.03 -18.17 -4.24
CA GLY A 87 -8.43 -17.89 -2.86
C GLY A 87 -8.23 -16.43 -2.42
N LEU A 88 -7.67 -15.58 -3.28
CA LEU A 88 -7.45 -14.17 -3.01
C LEU A 88 -8.16 -13.26 -4.02
N VAL A 89 -8.66 -12.14 -3.51
CA VAL A 89 -9.12 -11.00 -4.32
C VAL A 89 -8.22 -9.81 -4.07
N ASN A 90 -8.08 -8.93 -5.08
CA ASN A 90 -7.37 -7.67 -4.90
C ASN A 90 -8.00 -6.53 -5.69
N ILE A 91 -7.66 -5.32 -5.26
CA ILE A 91 -7.89 -4.08 -5.98
C ILE A 91 -6.55 -3.39 -6.25
N ARG A 92 -6.47 -2.67 -7.37
CA ARG A 92 -5.38 -1.73 -7.60
C ARG A 92 -5.70 -0.41 -6.90
N LEU A 93 -4.72 0.11 -6.15
CA LEU A 93 -4.80 1.42 -5.53
C LEU A 93 -4.47 2.51 -6.56
N PRO A 94 -5.16 3.66 -6.53
CA PRO A 94 -4.73 4.84 -7.28
C PRO A 94 -3.36 5.33 -6.79
N HIS A 95 -2.50 5.72 -7.73
CA HIS A 95 -1.12 6.18 -7.46
C HIS A 95 -1.05 7.32 -6.43
N LYS A 96 -2.00 8.26 -6.46
CA LYS A 96 -2.07 9.37 -5.49
C LYS A 96 -2.30 8.93 -4.04
N LEU A 97 -2.77 7.71 -3.83
CA LEU A 97 -3.16 7.14 -2.53
C LEU A 97 -2.26 5.97 -2.11
N ALA A 98 -1.37 5.52 -2.99
CA ALA A 98 -0.49 4.40 -2.74
C ALA A 98 0.66 4.81 -1.78
N PRO A 99 0.88 4.08 -0.67
CA PRO A 99 1.92 4.41 0.30
C PRO A 99 3.34 4.51 -0.27
N TYR A 100 3.85 3.49 -0.97
CA TYR A 100 5.26 3.43 -1.37
C TYR A 100 5.56 4.24 -2.64
N CYS A 101 4.84 3.99 -3.74
CA CYS A 101 5.01 4.62 -5.07
C CYS A 101 6.42 4.53 -5.72
N GLY A 102 7.35 3.73 -5.17
CA GLY A 102 8.68 3.56 -5.76
C GLY A 102 9.58 4.79 -5.61
N MET A 103 10.52 4.93 -6.55
CA MET A 103 11.57 5.95 -6.58
C MET A 103 10.97 7.34 -6.78
N TRP A 104 11.20 8.25 -5.81
CA TRP A 104 10.72 9.63 -5.86
C TRP A 104 11.25 10.41 -7.07
N ASP A 105 10.41 11.29 -7.59
CA ASP A 105 10.71 12.19 -8.71
C ASP A 105 10.04 13.54 -8.40
N PRO A 106 10.73 14.69 -8.52
CA PRO A 106 10.14 16.00 -8.25
C PRO A 106 9.08 16.46 -9.26
N ASP A 107 9.02 15.86 -10.45
CA ASP A 107 8.06 16.25 -11.50
C ASP A 107 6.63 15.83 -11.11
N PRO A 108 5.67 16.76 -10.91
CA PRO A 108 4.30 16.41 -10.52
C PRO A 108 3.55 15.52 -11.52
N ASP A 109 4.01 15.50 -12.78
CA ASP A 109 3.44 14.67 -13.85
C ASP A 109 4.14 13.30 -13.99
N SER A 110 5.18 13.04 -13.19
CA SER A 110 5.84 11.74 -13.14
C SER A 110 4.91 10.63 -12.66
N GLU A 111 5.06 9.44 -13.24
CA GLU A 111 4.35 8.25 -12.78
C GLU A 111 5.18 7.48 -11.74
N PRO A 112 4.54 6.92 -10.70
CA PRO A 112 5.19 5.97 -9.80
C PRO A 112 5.82 4.80 -10.55
N ARG A 113 6.92 4.28 -10.00
CA ARG A 113 7.59 3.10 -10.57
C ARG A 113 6.98 1.77 -10.10
N THR A 114 6.03 1.82 -9.19
CA THR A 114 5.39 0.64 -8.59
C THR A 114 3.90 0.60 -8.88
N ILE A 115 3.34 -0.61 -8.86
CA ILE A 115 1.89 -0.84 -8.93
C ILE A 115 1.44 -1.35 -7.57
N SER A 116 0.48 -0.67 -6.96
CA SER A 116 0.04 -0.99 -5.61
C SER A 116 -1.26 -1.81 -5.64
N ARG A 117 -1.23 -3.01 -5.07
CA ARG A 117 -2.38 -3.92 -4.98
C ARG A 117 -2.65 -4.32 -3.54
N LEU A 118 -3.89 -4.15 -3.11
CA LEU A 118 -4.35 -4.57 -1.79
C LEU A 118 -5.09 -5.91 -1.94
N TYR A 119 -4.56 -6.95 -1.32
CA TYR A 119 -5.07 -8.31 -1.33
C TYR A 119 -5.82 -8.61 -0.03
N THR A 120 -6.86 -9.42 -0.14
CA THR A 120 -7.50 -10.11 0.99
C THR A 120 -8.08 -11.45 0.50
N THR A 121 -8.69 -12.23 1.38
CA THR A 121 -9.34 -13.50 1.04
C THR A 121 -10.62 -13.25 0.24
N GLU A 122 -11.04 -14.23 -0.57
CA GLU A 122 -12.30 -14.16 -1.34
C GLU A 122 -13.52 -13.90 -0.46
N ASP A 123 -13.52 -14.41 0.78
CA ASP A 123 -14.60 -14.22 1.76
C ASP A 123 -14.80 -12.74 2.16
N ASN A 124 -13.75 -11.92 2.04
CA ASN A 124 -13.77 -10.50 2.40
C ASN A 124 -13.83 -9.56 1.18
N VAL A 125 -14.47 -10.00 0.08
CA VAL A 125 -14.65 -9.15 -1.12
C VAL A 125 -15.43 -7.86 -0.81
N SER A 126 -16.42 -7.92 0.09
CA SER A 126 -17.23 -6.77 0.46
C SER A 126 -16.43 -5.70 1.19
N GLY A 127 -15.58 -6.09 2.15
CA GLY A 127 -14.67 -5.16 2.85
C GLY A 127 -13.67 -4.53 1.88
N LEU A 128 -13.12 -5.32 0.97
CA LEU A 128 -12.21 -4.82 -0.06
C LEU A 128 -12.88 -3.79 -1.00
N LEU A 129 -14.13 -4.03 -1.41
CA LEU A 129 -14.89 -3.10 -2.25
C LEU A 129 -15.28 -1.83 -1.48
N ALA A 130 -15.57 -1.93 -0.18
CA ALA A 130 -15.81 -0.76 0.66
C ALA A 130 -14.56 0.13 0.76
N ILE A 131 -13.38 -0.47 0.93
CA ILE A 131 -12.09 0.25 0.90
C ILE A 131 -11.89 0.93 -0.46
N LYS A 132 -12.15 0.22 -1.56
CA LYS A 132 -12.08 0.79 -2.91
C LYS A 132 -12.98 2.02 -3.06
N ALA A 133 -14.21 1.95 -2.57
CA ALA A 133 -15.16 3.06 -2.64
C ALA A 133 -14.68 4.29 -1.84
N LYS A 134 -14.14 4.08 -0.63
CA LYS A 134 -13.53 5.16 0.18
C LYS A 134 -12.38 5.85 -0.57
N LEU A 135 -11.47 5.06 -1.14
CA LEU A 135 -10.33 5.58 -1.92
C LEU A 135 -10.80 6.36 -3.16
N GLN A 136 -11.83 5.86 -3.86
CA GLN A 136 -12.41 6.56 -5.02
C GLN A 136 -13.05 7.90 -4.63
N GLY A 137 -13.69 7.98 -3.46
CA GLY A 137 -14.32 9.20 -2.95
C GLY A 137 -13.34 10.35 -2.75
N VAL A 138 -12.11 10.06 -2.33
CA VAL A 138 -11.08 11.08 -2.04
C VAL A 138 -10.10 11.34 -3.20
N LEU A 139 -10.16 10.54 -4.27
CA LEU A 139 -9.16 10.57 -5.33
C LEU A 139 -9.06 11.94 -6.04
N LYS A 140 -10.19 12.64 -6.19
CA LYS A 140 -10.24 13.96 -6.86
C LYS A 140 -9.50 15.04 -6.08
N THR A 141 -9.46 14.93 -4.75
CA THR A 141 -8.81 15.90 -3.86
C THR A 141 -7.41 15.46 -3.42
N ALA A 142 -7.01 14.25 -3.78
CA ALA A 142 -5.67 13.74 -3.47
C ALA A 142 -4.60 14.52 -4.26
N LEU A 143 -3.55 14.94 -3.56
CA LEU A 143 -2.38 15.57 -4.16
C LEU A 143 -1.59 14.54 -5.00
N PRO A 144 -0.77 14.98 -5.98
CA PRO A 144 0.19 14.13 -6.66
C PRO A 144 1.02 13.31 -5.68
N TRP A 145 1.44 12.11 -6.09
CA TRP A 145 2.08 11.16 -5.18
C TRP A 145 3.34 11.78 -4.56
N ASN A 146 4.22 12.33 -5.37
CA ASN A 146 5.49 12.96 -5.02
C ASN A 146 5.41 14.31 -4.27
N THR A 147 4.22 14.80 -3.93
CA THR A 147 4.06 16.06 -3.19
C THR A 147 4.62 15.96 -1.77
N VAL A 148 5.47 16.94 -1.42
CA VAL A 148 6.19 17.09 -0.13
C VAL A 148 5.44 18.01 0.87
N LYS A 149 4.44 18.75 0.39
CA LYS A 149 3.65 19.70 1.19
C LYS A 149 2.71 19.03 2.19
#